data_AF-A0A1A2VQI6-F1
#
_entry.id   AF-A0A1A2VQI6-F1
#
_cell.length_a   1.000
_cell.length_b   1.000
_cell.length_c   1.000
_cell.angle_alpha   90.00
_cell.angle_beta   90.00
_cell.angle_gamma   90.00
#
_symmetry.space_group_name_H-M   'P 1'
#
loop_
_entity.id
_entity.type
_entity.pdbx_description
1 polymer ?
#
loop_
_entity_poly.entity_id
_entity_poly.type
_entity_poly.pdbx_seq_one_letter_code
_entity_poly.pdbx_strand_id
1 'polypeptide(L)'
;MEALDLLKPQDRATLAAYCECWATFVAACRDIEANGLTVTNRAIRKDGTTSEWVTKNPSVAIKLAAAVELRHYAACFGLDPQAERNIGRRTDPRRNEANPFDDWASPGGDT
;
A
#
# COMPACT_ATOMS: atom_id res chain seq x y z
N MET A 1 6.20 12.09 -15.04
CA MET A 1 4.87 11.75 -14.50
C MET A 1 3.72 12.53 -15.16
N GLU A 2 3.97 13.22 -16.28
CA GLU A 2 2.94 13.89 -17.10
C GLU A 2 2.74 13.22 -18.47
N ALA A 3 3.66 12.32 -18.87
CA ALA A 3 3.66 11.70 -20.20
C ALA A 3 2.86 10.39 -20.33
N LEU A 4 2.24 9.93 -19.24
CA LEU A 4 1.29 8.82 -19.26
C LEU A 4 0.01 9.37 -18.64
N ASP A 5 -0.97 9.69 -19.47
CA ASP A 5 -2.31 10.20 -19.09
C ASP A 5 -3.14 9.12 -18.36
N LEU A 6 -2.52 8.48 -17.36
CA LEU A 6 -3.00 7.29 -16.65
C LEU A 6 -3.81 7.66 -15.41
N LEU A 7 -3.58 8.85 -14.86
CA LEU A 7 -4.22 9.34 -13.64
C LEU A 7 -5.22 10.41 -14.02
N LYS A 8 -6.50 10.12 -13.81
CA LYS A 8 -7.53 11.15 -13.97
C LYS A 8 -7.27 12.26 -12.93
N PRO A 9 -7.70 13.51 -13.17
CA PRO A 9 -7.53 14.60 -12.21
C PRO A 9 -8.02 14.24 -10.78
N GLN A 10 -9.05 13.40 -10.70
CA GLN A 10 -9.63 12.89 -9.45
C GLN A 10 -8.68 11.99 -8.66
N ASP A 11 -7.75 11.29 -9.32
CA ASP A 11 -6.85 10.32 -8.68
C ASP A 11 -5.59 10.98 -8.08
N ARG A 12 -5.36 12.27 -8.36
CA ARG A 12 -4.18 13.01 -7.87
C ARG A 12 -4.16 13.11 -6.34
N ALA A 13 -5.33 13.29 -5.72
CA ALA A 13 -5.45 13.34 -4.27
C ALA A 13 -5.11 11.99 -3.62
N THR A 14 -5.58 10.90 -4.23
CA THR A 14 -5.28 9.53 -3.78
C THR A 14 -3.80 9.20 -3.92
N LEU A 15 -3.17 9.61 -5.02
CA LEU A 15 -1.73 9.42 -5.21
C LEU A 15 -0.92 10.21 -4.17
N ALA A 16 -1.29 11.46 -3.90
CA ALA A 16 -0.64 12.26 -2.87
C ALA A 16 -0.78 11.60 -1.49
N ALA A 17 -1.96 11.08 -1.15
CA ALA A 17 -2.20 10.37 0.10
C ALA A 17 -1.36 9.08 0.21
N TYR A 18 -1.18 8.33 -0.90
CA TYR A 18 -0.30 7.18 -0.94
C TYR A 18 1.17 7.56 -0.67
N CYS A 19 1.66 8.62 -1.32
CA CYS A 19 3.03 9.11 -1.11
C CYS A 19 3.26 9.56 0.35
N GLU A 20 2.30 10.25 0.95
CA GLU A 20 2.35 10.67 2.35
C GLU A 20 2.34 9.48 3.31
N CYS A 21 1.49 8.48 3.03
CA CYS A 21 1.42 7.25 3.79
C CYS A 21 2.76 6.48 3.73
N TRP A 22 3.38 6.42 2.55
CA TRP A 22 4.70 5.82 2.37
C TRP A 22 5.78 6.57 3.18
N ALA A 23 5.80 7.90 3.09
CA ALA A 23 6.75 8.71 3.86
C ALA A 23 6.60 8.47 5.38
N THR A 24 5.36 8.41 5.87
CA THR A 24 5.04 8.09 7.27
C THR A 24 5.55 6.69 7.66
N PHE A 25 5.32 5.69 6.82
CA PHE A 25 5.79 4.32 7.06
C PHE A 25 7.33 4.25 7.15
N VAL A 26 8.04 4.93 6.24
CA VAL A 26 9.51 4.98 6.23
C VAL A 26 10.04 5.70 7.48
N ALA A 27 9.43 6.82 7.87
CA ALA A 27 9.81 7.54 9.08
C ALA A 27 9.64 6.66 10.34
N ALA A 28 8.52 5.96 10.45
CA ALA A 28 8.27 5.04 11.55
C ALA A 28 9.26 3.86 11.56
N CYS A 29 9.63 3.31 10.40
CA CYS A 29 10.65 2.26 10.32
C CYS A 29 12.02 2.77 10.82
N ARG A 30 12.44 3.95 10.38
CA ARG A 30 13.72 4.56 10.81
C ARG A 30 13.75 4.82 12.32
N ASP A 31 12.64 5.30 12.88
CA ASP A 31 12.53 5.51 14.32
C ASP A 31 12.65 4.19 15.10
N ILE A 32 11.99 3.12 14.63
CA ILE A 32 12.10 1.79 15.26
C ILE A 32 13.51 1.23 15.13
N GLU A 33 14.19 1.45 14.01
CA GLU A 33 15.59 1.04 13.81
C GLU A 33 16.54 1.78 14.76
N ALA A 34 16.30 3.08 14.99
CA ALA A 34 17.14 3.91 15.85
C ALA A 34 16.87 3.69 17.36
N ASN A 35 15.59 3.62 17.74
CA ASN A 35 15.16 3.64 19.15
C ASN A 35 14.70 2.26 19.66
N GLY A 36 14.56 1.28 18.77
CA GLY A 36 14.05 -0.05 19.09
C GLY A 36 12.53 -0.11 19.22
N LEU A 37 12.04 -1.30 19.57
CA LEU A 37 10.59 -1.60 19.68
C LEU A 37 9.95 -1.05 20.96
N THR A 38 10.77 -0.67 21.94
CA THR A 38 10.35 -0.18 23.25
C THR A 38 11.16 1.05 23.63
N VAL A 39 10.53 2.02 24.26
CA VAL A 39 11.15 3.25 24.76
C VAL A 39 11.07 3.28 26.28
N THR A 40 12.15 3.72 26.91
CA THR A 40 12.20 3.94 28.37
C THR A 40 11.76 5.35 28.67
N ASN A 41 10.65 5.50 29.40
CA ASN A 41 10.18 6.79 29.89
C ASN A 41 10.69 7.02 31.30
N ARG A 42 11.05 8.26 31.57
CA ARG A 42 11.50 8.72 32.89
C ARG A 42 10.66 9.90 33.33
N ALA A 43 10.07 9.82 34.51
CA ALA A 43 9.42 10.95 35.16
C ALA A 43 10.10 11.27 36.48
N ILE A 44 10.33 12.57 36.71
CA ILE A 44 10.83 13.09 37.98
C ILE A 44 9.61 13.60 38.75
N ARG A 45 9.32 13.02 39.91
CA ARG A 45 8.26 13.50 40.79
C ARG A 45 8.69 14.81 41.47
N LYS A 46 7.69 15.54 41.98
CA LYS A 46 7.91 16.76 42.78
C LYS A 46 8.73 16.52 44.06
N ASP A 47 8.80 15.27 44.53
CA ASP A 47 9.59 14.84 45.68
C ASP A 47 11.07 14.52 45.33
N GLY A 48 11.47 14.69 44.07
CA GLY A 48 12.83 14.40 43.59
C GLY A 48 13.06 12.92 43.22
N THR A 49 12.08 12.05 43.46
CA THR A 49 12.19 10.63 43.13
C THR A 49 12.01 10.43 41.62
N THR A 50 12.89 9.62 41.02
CA THR A 50 12.79 9.23 39.63
C THR A 50 11.98 7.93 39.51
N SER A 51 11.01 7.89 38.60
CA SER A 51 10.34 6.67 38.17
C SER A 51 10.65 6.42 36.70
N GLU A 52 11.13 5.21 36.39
CA GLU A 52 11.39 4.76 35.02
C GLU A 52 10.49 3.57 34.68
N TRP A 53 9.89 3.58 33.49
CA TRP A 53 9.11 2.46 32.98
C TRP A 53 9.29 2.32 31.48
N VAL A 54 9.18 1.08 31.00
CA VAL A 54 9.32 0.75 29.58
C VAL A 54 7.93 0.70 28.95
N THR A 55 7.75 1.41 27.83
CA THR A 55 6.54 1.31 26.99
C THR A 55 6.90 0.87 25.59
N LYS A 56 5.91 0.34 24.87
CA LYS A 56 6.06 0.09 23.44
C LYS A 56 6.33 1.39 22.70
N ASN A 57 7.24 1.36 21.72
CA ASN A 57 7.49 2.51 20.86
C ASN A 57 6.22 2.83 20.05
N PRO A 58 5.65 4.05 20.13
CA PRO A 58 4.46 4.43 19.39
C PRO A 58 4.63 4.31 17.87
N SER A 59 5.85 4.46 17.35
CA SER A 59 6.18 4.27 15.94
C SER A 59 5.86 2.86 15.44
N VAL A 60 5.83 1.86 16.32
CA VAL A 60 5.38 0.51 15.96
C VAL A 60 3.91 0.51 15.57
N ALA A 61 3.05 1.24 16.30
CA ALA A 61 1.63 1.34 15.96
C ALA A 61 1.43 2.12 14.66
N ILE A 62 2.17 3.22 14.48
CA ILE A 62 2.13 4.04 13.25
C ILE A 62 2.54 3.21 12.04
N LYS A 63 3.65 2.46 12.13
CA LYS A 63 4.13 1.56 11.07
C LYS A 63 3.06 0.54 10.68
N LEU A 64 2.40 -0.09 11.65
CA LEU A 64 1.37 -1.09 11.39
C LEU A 64 0.14 -0.47 10.72
N ALA A 65 -0.31 0.70 11.16
CA ALA A 65 -1.43 1.41 10.55
C ALA A 65 -1.11 1.82 9.11
N ALA A 66 0.05 2.45 8.87
CA ALA A 66 0.46 2.85 7.53
C ALA A 66 0.63 1.65 6.59
N ALA A 67 1.11 0.50 7.09
CA ALA A 67 1.23 -0.71 6.27
C ALA A 67 -0.13 -1.25 5.78
N VAL A 68 -1.20 -1.09 6.56
CA VAL A 68 -2.57 -1.49 6.15
C VAL A 68 -3.05 -0.58 5.03
N GLU A 69 -2.92 0.74 5.18
CA GLU A 69 -3.33 1.72 4.17
C GLU A 69 -2.52 1.58 2.88
N LEU A 70 -1.21 1.36 2.96
CA LEU A 70 -0.36 1.11 1.78
C LEU A 70 -0.83 -0.11 0.98
N ARG A 71 -1.29 -1.18 1.65
CA ARG A 71 -1.88 -2.34 0.97
C ARG A 71 -3.20 -2.00 0.29
N HIS A 72 -4.04 -1.18 0.94
CA HIS A 72 -5.29 -0.71 0.35
C HIS A 72 -5.03 0.10 -0.92
N TYR A 73 -4.13 1.07 -0.87
CA TYR A 73 -3.73 1.85 -2.04
C TYR A 73 -3.09 0.99 -3.13
N ALA A 74 -2.25 0.02 -2.78
CA ALA A 74 -1.65 -0.91 -3.75
C ALA A 74 -2.73 -1.68 -4.53
N ALA A 75 -3.80 -2.11 -3.85
CA ALA A 75 -4.93 -2.77 -4.51
C ALA A 75 -5.70 -1.80 -5.43
N CYS A 76 -5.88 -0.54 -5.05
CA CYS A 76 -6.51 0.47 -5.90
C CYS A 76 -5.70 0.79 -7.16
N PHE A 77 -4.37 0.84 -7.04
CA PHE A 77 -3.47 1.16 -8.15
C PHE A 77 -3.07 -0.03 -9.02
N GLY A 78 -3.44 -1.27 -8.64
CA GLY A 78 -3.01 -2.44 -9.40
C GLY A 78 -1.56 -2.86 -9.14
N LEU A 79 -0.96 -2.41 -8.04
CA LEU A 79 0.41 -2.73 -7.67
C LEU A 79 0.54 -4.09 -6.95
N ASP A 80 -0.57 -4.79 -6.74
CA ASP A 80 -0.59 -6.16 -6.26
C ASP A 80 -1.05 -7.14 -7.36
N PRO A 81 -0.54 -8.39 -7.41
CA PRO A 81 -0.86 -9.34 -8.48
C PRO A 81 -2.35 -9.68 -8.64
N GLN A 82 -3.15 -9.59 -7.57
CA GLN A 82 -4.59 -9.81 -7.63
C GLN A 82 -5.30 -8.59 -8.23
N ALA A 83 -4.89 -7.38 -7.86
CA ALA A 83 -5.40 -6.16 -8.49
C ALA A 83 -4.97 -6.04 -9.96
N GLU A 84 -3.74 -6.43 -10.31
CA GLU A 84 -3.27 -6.47 -11.71
C GLU A 84 -4.17 -7.38 -12.57
N ARG A 85 -4.50 -8.57 -12.08
CA ARG A 85 -5.47 -9.49 -12.72
C ARG A 85 -6.85 -8.86 -12.91
N ASN A 86 -7.33 -8.09 -11.94
CA ASN A 86 -8.65 -7.45 -11.98
C ASN A 86 -8.70 -6.28 -12.97
N ILE A 87 -7.62 -5.51 -13.09
CA ILE A 87 -7.50 -4.44 -14.08
C ILE A 87 -7.35 -5.03 -15.48
N GLY A 88 -6.48 -6.02 -15.68
CA GLY A 88 -6.30 -6.70 -16.97
C GLY A 88 -7.59 -7.31 -17.53
N ARG A 89 -8.46 -7.83 -16.66
CA ARG A 89 -9.77 -8.40 -17.06
C ARG A 89 -10.80 -7.33 -17.47
N ARG A 90 -10.70 -6.11 -16.93
CA ARG A 90 -11.64 -5.00 -17.20
C ARG A 90 -11.27 -4.20 -18.46
N THR A 91 -10.00 -4.20 -18.84
CA THR A 91 -9.46 -3.39 -19.95
C THR A 91 -9.36 -4.15 -21.27
N ASP A 92 -10.01 -5.31 -21.40
CA ASP A 92 -10.10 -6.00 -22.68
C ASP A 92 -11.47 -5.77 -23.36
N PRO A 93 -11.66 -4.67 -24.09
CA PRO A 93 -12.82 -4.50 -24.96
C PRO A 93 -12.81 -5.48 -26.15
N ARG A 94 -11.67 -6.12 -26.47
CA ARG A 94 -11.52 -7.10 -27.57
C ARG A 94 -11.98 -8.50 -27.16
N ARG A 95 -12.30 -8.74 -25.89
CA ARG A 95 -12.93 -9.99 -25.44
C ARG A 95 -14.42 -10.04 -25.75
N ASN A 96 -15.04 -8.88 -26.06
CA ASN A 96 -16.47 -8.79 -26.39
C ASN A 96 -16.73 -8.56 -27.89
N GLU A 97 -15.68 -8.27 -28.66
CA GLU A 97 -15.68 -8.39 -30.11
C GLU A 97 -15.20 -9.80 -30.43
N ALA A 98 -15.89 -10.53 -31.31
CA ALA A 98 -15.53 -11.89 -31.68
C ALA A 98 -14.03 -11.98 -31.99
N ASN A 99 -13.26 -12.54 -31.05
CA ASN A 99 -11.83 -12.65 -31.19
C ASN A 99 -11.57 -13.60 -32.36
N PRO A 100 -10.91 -13.16 -33.45
CA PRO A 100 -10.67 -13.99 -34.64
C PRO A 100 -9.76 -15.19 -34.36
N PHE A 101 -9.24 -15.28 -33.13
CA PHE A 101 -8.45 -16.38 -32.61
C PHE A 101 -9.21 -17.26 -31.59
N ASP A 102 -10.49 -17.02 -31.30
CA ASP A 102 -11.27 -17.97 -30.48
C ASP A 102 -11.60 -19.25 -31.28
N ASP A 103 -11.77 -19.14 -32.60
CA ASP A 103 -12.05 -20.29 -33.48
C ASP A 103 -10.84 -21.23 -33.66
N TRP A 104 -9.60 -20.74 -33.58
CA TRP A 104 -8.41 -21.59 -33.76
C TRP A 104 -8.10 -22.46 -32.55
N ALA A 105 -8.60 -22.08 -31.36
CA ALA A 105 -8.34 -22.77 -30.09
C ALA A 105 -9.40 -23.83 -29.75
N SER A 106 -10.43 -24.00 -30.58
CA SER A 106 -11.44 -25.03 -30.41
C SER A 106 -10.89 -26.39 -30.88
N PRO A 107 -10.77 -27.41 -30.00
CA PRO A 107 -10.33 -28.72 -30.42
C PRO A 107 -11.46 -29.44 -31.15
N GLY A 108 -11.33 -29.55 -32.47
CA GLY A 108 -12.00 -30.57 -33.27
C GLY A 108 -13.40 -30.20 -33.77
N GLY A 109 -13.45 -29.52 -34.92
CA GLY A 109 -14.56 -29.60 -35.86
C GLY A 109 -14.11 -30.32 -37.13
N ASP A 110 -14.01 -31.65 -37.07
CA ASP A 110 -13.89 -32.51 -38.25
C ASP A 110 -14.95 -33.61 -38.14
N THR A 111 -16.12 -33.31 -38.71
CA THR A 111 -16.97 -34.11 -39.63
C THR A 111 -18.36 -33.49 -39.69
#